data_AF-A0A2N2BJV3-F1
#
_entry.id   AF-A0A2N2BJV3-F1
#
_cell.length_a   1.000
_cell.length_b   1.000
_cell.length_c   1.000
_cell.angle_alpha   90.00
_cell.angle_beta   90.00
_cell.angle_gamma   90.00
#
_symmetry.space_group_name_H-M   'P 1'
#
loop_
_entity.id
_entity.type
_entity.pdbx_description
1 polymer ?
#
loop_
_entity_poly.entity_id
_entity_poly.type
_entity_poly.pdbx_seq_one_letter_code
_entity_poly.pdbx_strand_id
1 'polypeptide(L)'
;MKLGCNYSEELMLLIKEDLVEVDCIKMGYFQPFMGLHEEIVKKKSILIHGFGKHEHIGMVDPKRNNDWQYMNDVLTQYESPHLAVHFSIYDQDLHVARDIRQRLDQGIEIFKEHLEVPLIIENMDYNPFYSTYYVKPEAVDPDFITEMCEKHDVGLLLDTAHASVSAYHLKMDVHDYIRRLPLKRVKEIHFVGTQLTEDKGLIDMHTPLTPRDYDLLDWLRYKCKPEIVTLEYGWPGSDFSWRTSKEEIKKQLIEIRRRF
;
A
#
# COMPACT_ATOMS: atom_id res chain seq x y z
N MET A 1 -15.96 -5.24 -6.71
CA MET A 1 -14.57 -4.86 -6.41
C MET A 1 -14.15 -3.84 -7.47
N LYS A 2 -13.55 -2.72 -7.05
CA LYS A 2 -12.99 -1.69 -7.94
C LYS A 2 -11.54 -2.02 -8.24
N LEU A 3 -11.12 -1.94 -9.50
CA LEU A 3 -9.71 -2.06 -9.89
C LEU A 3 -9.07 -0.68 -9.95
N GLY A 4 -8.05 -0.47 -9.15
CA GLY A 4 -7.16 0.67 -9.18
C GLY A 4 -5.86 0.39 -9.94
N CYS A 5 -5.17 1.46 -10.31
CA CYS A 5 -3.78 1.41 -10.76
C CYS A 5 -3.06 2.67 -10.33
N ASN A 6 -1.76 2.57 -10.02
CA ASN A 6 -0.92 3.74 -9.78
C ASN A 6 -0.95 4.66 -11.02
N TYR A 7 -0.98 5.96 -10.78
CA TYR A 7 -0.86 6.94 -11.85
C TYR A 7 0.46 6.78 -12.61
N SER A 8 0.38 6.77 -13.93
CA SER A 8 1.50 7.01 -14.85
C SER A 8 0.99 7.58 -16.18
N GLU A 9 1.85 8.20 -16.97
CA GLU A 9 1.46 8.72 -18.29
C GLU A 9 1.00 7.59 -19.22
N GLU A 10 1.64 6.43 -19.14
CA GLU A 10 1.30 5.23 -19.89
C GLU A 10 -0.09 4.71 -19.56
N LEU A 11 -0.47 4.70 -18.27
CA LEU A 11 -1.84 4.36 -17.87
C LEU A 11 -2.84 5.35 -18.47
N MET A 12 -2.54 6.65 -18.42
CA MET A 12 -3.44 7.68 -18.96
C MET A 12 -3.62 7.54 -20.48
N LEU A 13 -2.56 7.14 -21.21
CA LEU A 13 -2.66 6.81 -22.64
C LEU A 13 -3.56 5.61 -22.89
N LEU A 14 -3.43 4.53 -22.11
CA LEU A 14 -4.29 3.35 -22.23
C LEU A 14 -5.77 3.67 -21.95
N ILE A 15 -6.05 4.50 -20.95
CA ILE A 15 -7.41 4.95 -20.64
C ILE A 15 -7.96 5.81 -21.79
N LYS A 16 -7.16 6.71 -22.35
CA LYS A 16 -7.55 7.55 -23.50
C LYS A 16 -7.82 6.73 -24.76
N GLU A 17 -7.07 5.66 -24.96
CA GLU A 17 -7.22 4.72 -26.09
C GLU A 17 -8.29 3.64 -25.85
N ASP A 18 -8.97 3.66 -24.70
CA ASP A 18 -9.99 2.67 -24.28
C ASP A 18 -9.46 1.21 -24.31
N LEU A 19 -8.20 1.03 -23.92
CA LEU A 19 -7.50 -0.26 -23.96
C LEU A 19 -7.50 -1.03 -22.63
N VAL A 20 -7.93 -0.39 -21.53
CA VAL A 20 -7.99 -0.96 -20.18
C VAL A 20 -9.17 -0.40 -19.40
N GLU A 21 -9.73 -1.21 -18.51
CA GLU A 21 -10.80 -0.81 -17.61
C GLU A 21 -10.28 -0.64 -16.18
N VAL A 22 -10.19 0.60 -15.72
CA VAL A 22 -9.77 0.98 -14.36
C VAL A 22 -10.86 1.85 -13.73
N ASP A 23 -11.17 1.58 -12.46
CA ASP A 23 -12.23 2.24 -11.68
C ASP A 23 -11.70 3.48 -10.92
N CYS A 24 -10.47 3.41 -10.42
CA CYS A 24 -9.80 4.50 -9.70
C CYS A 24 -8.31 4.61 -10.05
N ILE A 25 -7.75 5.81 -9.88
CA ILE A 25 -6.31 6.04 -10.02
C ILE A 25 -5.74 6.25 -8.62
N LYS A 26 -4.79 5.40 -8.23
CA LYS A 26 -4.06 5.55 -6.96
C LYS A 26 -2.90 6.52 -7.15
N MET A 27 -2.81 7.51 -6.27
CA MET A 27 -1.74 8.50 -6.31
C MET A 27 -1.59 9.20 -4.96
N GLY A 28 -0.38 9.69 -4.69
CA GLY A 28 -0.11 10.51 -3.53
C GLY A 28 -0.60 11.95 -3.70
N TYR A 29 -0.75 12.68 -2.59
CA TYR A 29 -0.98 14.12 -2.59
C TYR A 29 0.29 14.89 -2.22
N PHE A 30 1.33 14.71 -3.04
CA PHE A 30 2.65 15.31 -2.88
C PHE A 30 3.39 15.33 -4.24
N GLN A 31 4.55 15.98 -4.33
CA GLN A 31 5.32 15.97 -5.58
C GLN A 31 5.83 14.55 -5.91
N PRO A 32 5.82 14.11 -7.17
CA PRO A 32 5.57 14.90 -8.38
C PRO A 32 4.11 14.87 -8.86
N PHE A 33 3.16 14.42 -8.03
CA PHE A 33 1.74 14.31 -8.40
C PHE A 33 0.99 15.65 -8.39
N MET A 34 1.51 16.66 -7.70
CA MET A 34 0.82 17.93 -7.50
C MET A 34 0.44 18.60 -8.83
N GLY A 35 -0.82 19.02 -8.93
CA GLY A 35 -1.40 19.64 -10.12
C GLY A 35 -2.03 18.64 -11.11
N LEU A 36 -1.78 17.33 -10.95
CA LEU A 36 -2.40 16.31 -11.80
C LEU A 36 -3.82 15.94 -11.33
N HIS A 37 -4.09 16.04 -10.03
CA HIS A 37 -5.36 15.58 -9.42
C HIS A 37 -6.59 16.25 -10.02
N GLU A 38 -6.54 17.54 -10.33
CA GLU A 38 -7.66 18.30 -10.91
C GLU A 38 -8.05 17.80 -12.31
N GLU A 39 -7.09 17.35 -13.11
CA GLU A 39 -7.34 16.80 -14.44
C GLU A 39 -7.76 15.33 -14.39
N ILE A 40 -7.21 14.58 -13.43
CA ILE A 40 -7.47 13.15 -13.26
C ILE A 40 -8.89 12.93 -12.70
N VAL A 41 -9.31 13.72 -11.71
CA VAL A 41 -10.62 13.56 -11.06
C VAL A 41 -11.78 13.75 -12.04
N LYS A 42 -11.56 14.53 -13.12
CA LYS A 42 -12.52 14.70 -14.23
C LYS A 42 -12.73 13.41 -15.05
N LYS A 43 -11.82 12.45 -14.96
CA LYS A 43 -11.79 11.22 -15.77
C LYS A 43 -12.10 9.98 -14.94
N LYS A 44 -11.55 9.89 -13.72
CA LYS A 44 -11.64 8.73 -12.84
C LYS A 44 -11.63 9.17 -11.38
N SER A 45 -12.20 8.35 -10.51
CA SER A 45 -12.05 8.54 -9.06
C SER A 45 -10.58 8.43 -8.65
N ILE A 46 -10.19 9.16 -7.62
CA ILE A 46 -8.81 9.17 -7.10
C ILE A 46 -8.79 8.43 -5.76
N LEU A 47 -7.82 7.55 -5.59
CA LEU A 47 -7.53 6.91 -4.32
C LEU A 47 -6.25 7.52 -3.75
N ILE A 48 -6.40 8.34 -2.71
CA ILE A 48 -5.25 9.05 -2.12
C ILE A 48 -4.45 8.08 -1.27
N HIS A 49 -3.14 8.03 -1.55
CA HIS A 49 -2.21 7.17 -0.84
C HIS A 49 -0.94 7.96 -0.47
N GLY A 50 -0.99 8.59 0.70
CA GLY A 50 0.11 9.38 1.27
C GLY A 50 0.08 10.88 0.94
N PHE A 51 0.74 11.67 1.80
CA PHE A 51 0.83 13.14 1.71
C PHE A 51 2.29 13.63 1.68
N GLY A 52 3.24 12.71 1.44
CA GLY A 52 4.64 13.04 1.22
C GLY A 52 5.43 13.32 2.50
N LYS A 53 4.86 13.05 3.67
CA LYS A 53 5.55 13.12 4.96
C LYS A 53 6.00 11.75 5.46
N HIS A 54 5.96 10.75 4.58
CA HIS A 54 6.21 9.35 4.89
C HIS A 54 5.32 8.88 6.05
N GLU A 55 4.01 9.07 5.90
CA GLU A 55 3.05 8.74 6.96
C GLU A 55 3.16 7.26 7.33
N HIS A 56 3.48 6.99 8.59
CA HIS A 56 3.52 5.65 9.14
C HIS A 56 3.05 5.67 10.59
N ILE A 57 2.48 4.56 11.05
CA ILE A 57 1.83 4.47 12.36
C ILE A 57 2.80 4.76 13.52
N GLY A 58 4.07 4.36 13.40
CA GLY A 58 5.11 4.55 14.41
C GLY A 58 5.69 5.96 14.52
N MET A 59 5.41 6.86 13.57
CA MET A 59 6.15 8.13 13.38
C MET A 59 6.18 9.01 14.62
N VAL A 60 7.27 9.71 14.91
CA VAL A 60 7.30 10.65 16.05
C VAL A 60 6.28 11.78 15.88
N ASP A 61 5.60 12.15 16.99
CA ASP A 61 4.69 13.31 17.08
C ASP A 61 3.77 13.52 15.86
N PRO A 62 2.91 12.53 15.50
CA PRO A 62 2.05 12.62 14.32
C PRO A 62 1.10 13.82 14.42
N LYS A 63 0.74 14.27 15.64
CA LYS A 63 -0.10 15.45 15.85
C LYS A 63 0.52 16.73 15.31
N ARG A 64 1.85 16.88 15.39
CA ARG A 64 2.56 18.06 14.87
C ARG A 64 3.06 17.88 13.45
N ASN A 65 3.36 16.65 13.07
CA ASN A 65 3.94 16.36 11.77
C ASN A 65 2.87 16.28 10.66
N ASN A 66 1.62 15.99 11.00
CA ASN A 66 0.50 15.97 10.05
C ASN A 66 -0.35 17.23 10.15
N ASP A 67 -0.82 17.70 8.99
CA ASP A 67 -1.81 18.76 8.92
C ASP A 67 -3.18 18.09 8.70
N TRP A 68 -3.84 17.73 9.79
CA TRP A 68 -5.03 16.88 9.75
C TRP A 68 -6.20 17.52 9.02
N GLN A 69 -6.41 18.83 9.23
CA GLN A 69 -7.49 19.54 8.54
C GLN A 69 -7.23 19.52 7.03
N TYR A 70 -5.99 19.85 6.62
CA TYR A 70 -5.62 19.79 5.21
C TYR A 70 -5.76 18.38 4.61
N MET A 71 -5.33 17.34 5.35
CA MET A 71 -5.49 15.96 4.90
C MET A 71 -6.95 15.58 4.72
N ASN A 72 -7.82 15.91 5.69
CA ASN A 72 -9.26 15.62 5.61
C ASN A 72 -9.94 16.42 4.49
N ASP A 73 -9.56 17.68 4.29
CA ASP A 73 -10.07 18.51 3.20
C ASP A 73 -9.74 17.87 1.84
N VAL A 74 -8.50 17.38 1.66
CA VAL A 74 -8.06 16.68 0.44
C VAL A 74 -8.80 15.34 0.28
N LEU A 75 -8.88 14.53 1.33
CA LEU A 75 -9.57 13.23 1.28
C LEU A 75 -11.04 13.39 0.92
N THR A 76 -11.69 14.42 1.46
CA THR A 76 -13.07 14.79 1.15
C THR A 76 -13.20 15.32 -0.28
N GLN A 77 -12.31 16.22 -0.70
CA GLN A 77 -12.32 16.81 -2.05
C GLN A 77 -12.24 15.75 -3.15
N TYR A 78 -11.44 14.71 -2.94
CA TYR A 78 -11.24 13.63 -3.92
C TYR A 78 -12.05 12.37 -3.62
N GLU A 79 -12.97 12.43 -2.65
CA GLU A 79 -13.85 11.33 -2.25
C GLU A 79 -13.09 10.01 -1.98
N SER A 80 -11.89 10.10 -1.37
CA SER A 80 -11.12 8.92 -1.01
C SER A 80 -11.87 8.15 0.08
N PRO A 81 -12.21 6.86 -0.12
CA PRO A 81 -13.09 6.12 0.78
C PRO A 81 -12.44 5.80 2.13
N HIS A 82 -11.11 5.85 2.17
CA HIS A 82 -10.27 5.62 3.33
C HIS A 82 -8.92 6.31 3.12
N LEU A 83 -8.10 6.34 4.17
CA LEU A 83 -6.67 6.57 4.07
C LEU A 83 -5.94 5.32 4.56
N ALA A 84 -5.08 4.78 3.69
CA ALA A 84 -4.15 3.71 4.07
C ALA A 84 -2.85 4.30 4.60
N VAL A 85 -2.38 3.80 5.74
CA VAL A 85 -1.14 4.24 6.38
C VAL A 85 -0.26 3.02 6.67
N HIS A 86 1.03 3.12 6.32
CA HIS A 86 2.01 2.06 6.57
C HIS A 86 2.09 1.69 8.05
N PHE A 87 1.86 0.42 8.38
CA PHE A 87 2.08 -0.12 9.70
C PHE A 87 3.56 -0.43 9.90
N SER A 88 4.35 0.62 10.09
CA SER A 88 5.79 0.55 10.31
C SER A 88 6.26 1.43 11.44
N ILE A 89 7.48 1.11 11.88
CA ILE A 89 8.31 1.94 12.74
C ILE A 89 9.77 1.72 12.33
N TYR A 90 10.58 2.77 12.37
CA TYR A 90 11.97 2.76 11.94
C TYR A 90 12.90 3.16 13.09
N ASP A 91 14.21 3.00 12.91
CA ASP A 91 15.21 3.36 13.94
C ASP A 91 15.10 4.81 14.40
N GLN A 92 14.79 5.72 13.46
CA GLN A 92 14.61 7.13 13.76
C GLN A 92 13.44 7.41 14.70
N ASP A 93 12.46 6.51 14.86
CA ASP A 93 11.31 6.70 15.74
C ASP A 93 11.56 6.16 17.16
N LEU A 94 12.57 5.32 17.33
CA LEU A 94 12.82 4.61 18.59
C LEU A 94 13.37 5.51 19.71
N HIS A 95 13.81 6.73 19.40
CA HIS A 95 14.25 7.66 20.45
C HIS A 95 13.11 8.15 21.36
N VAL A 96 11.85 8.06 20.89
CA VAL A 96 10.65 8.38 21.69
C VAL A 96 9.86 7.13 22.12
N ALA A 97 10.21 5.95 21.61
CA ALA A 97 9.49 4.70 21.86
C ALA A 97 10.40 3.69 22.54
N ARG A 98 10.11 3.38 23.82
CA ARG A 98 10.78 2.28 24.53
C ARG A 98 10.15 0.92 24.24
N ASP A 99 8.89 0.92 23.80
CA ASP A 99 8.12 -0.27 23.42
C ASP A 99 7.49 0.00 22.05
N ILE A 100 7.93 -0.78 21.06
CA ILE A 100 7.48 -0.69 19.66
C ILE A 100 5.98 -0.99 19.54
N ARG A 101 5.50 -2.04 20.21
CA ARG A 101 4.09 -2.45 20.12
C ARG A 101 3.20 -1.39 20.73
N GLN A 102 3.57 -0.88 21.90
CA GLN A 102 2.85 0.23 22.53
C GLN A 102 2.84 1.49 21.65
N ARG A 103 3.95 1.82 20.99
CA ARG A 103 4.02 2.99 20.10
C ARG A 103 3.09 2.83 18.90
N LEU A 104 3.09 1.66 18.26
CA LEU A 104 2.23 1.38 17.12
C LEU A 104 0.74 1.41 17.50
N ASP A 105 0.41 0.80 18.65
CA ASP A 105 -0.93 0.84 19.25
C ASP A 105 -1.44 2.28 19.44
N GLN A 106 -0.63 3.14 20.07
CA GLN A 106 -0.94 4.57 20.24
C GLN A 106 -1.03 5.33 18.91
N GLY A 107 -0.20 4.95 17.93
CA GLY A 107 -0.22 5.54 16.60
C GLY A 107 -1.57 5.37 15.91
N ILE A 108 -2.14 4.17 15.96
CA ILE A 108 -3.46 3.89 15.39
C ILE A 108 -4.53 4.78 16.01
N GLU A 109 -4.57 4.90 17.34
CA GLU A 109 -5.53 5.77 18.03
C GLU A 109 -5.40 7.23 17.58
N ILE A 110 -4.18 7.74 17.43
CA ILE A 110 -3.97 9.11 16.98
C ILE A 110 -4.49 9.32 15.55
N PHE A 111 -4.16 8.44 14.61
CA PHE A 111 -4.66 8.56 13.24
C PHE A 111 -6.20 8.45 13.20
N LYS A 112 -6.79 7.51 13.94
CA LYS A 112 -8.26 7.37 14.04
C LYS A 112 -8.94 8.59 14.65
N GLU A 113 -8.33 9.21 15.65
CA GLU A 113 -8.88 10.40 16.33
C GLU A 113 -8.97 11.59 15.38
N HIS A 114 -8.07 11.71 14.39
CA HIS A 114 -7.95 12.91 13.56
C HIS A 114 -8.43 12.73 12.12
N LEU A 115 -8.51 11.49 11.59
CA LEU A 115 -9.02 11.24 10.25
C LEU A 115 -10.55 11.23 10.23
N GLU A 116 -11.14 11.94 9.27
CA GLU A 116 -12.60 11.97 9.06
C GLU A 116 -13.10 10.86 8.13
N VAL A 117 -12.18 10.17 7.45
CA VAL A 117 -12.43 8.95 6.68
C VAL A 117 -11.88 7.73 7.42
N PRO A 118 -12.37 6.51 7.13
CA PRO A 118 -11.82 5.29 7.70
C PRO A 118 -10.29 5.19 7.55
N LEU A 119 -9.62 4.89 8.66
CA LEU A 119 -8.22 4.44 8.66
C LEU A 119 -8.17 2.95 8.27
N ILE A 120 -7.32 2.63 7.31
CA ILE A 120 -6.84 1.25 7.13
C ILE A 120 -5.32 1.22 7.29
N ILE A 121 -4.79 0.14 7.83
CA ILE A 121 -3.34 -0.02 7.99
C ILE A 121 -2.80 -0.93 6.91
N GLU A 122 -1.60 -0.63 6.41
CA GLU A 122 -0.92 -1.42 5.39
C GLU A 122 0.20 -2.26 6.01
N ASN A 123 0.26 -3.56 5.69
CA ASN A 123 1.40 -4.38 6.09
C ASN A 123 2.64 -3.96 5.30
N MET A 124 3.77 -3.84 5.99
CA MET A 124 5.03 -3.41 5.39
C MET A 124 5.99 -4.55 5.11
N ASP A 125 6.94 -4.31 4.21
CA ASP A 125 8.04 -5.21 3.94
C ASP A 125 9.12 -5.14 5.03
N TYR A 126 9.63 -6.30 5.41
CA TYR A 126 10.75 -6.43 6.32
C TYR A 126 11.94 -7.05 5.59
N ASN A 127 13.02 -6.28 5.51
CA ASN A 127 14.30 -6.75 5.00
C ASN A 127 15.46 -6.22 5.87
N PRO A 128 16.15 -7.08 6.64
CA PRO A 128 17.24 -6.66 7.52
C PRO A 128 18.51 -6.22 6.76
N PHE A 129 18.55 -6.40 5.44
CA PHE A 129 19.67 -6.00 4.57
C PHE A 129 19.45 -4.64 3.89
N TYR A 130 18.34 -3.95 4.15
CA TYR A 130 18.23 -2.54 3.78
C TYR A 130 19.16 -1.71 4.66
N SER A 131 19.98 -0.85 4.02
CA SER A 131 21.17 -0.25 4.64
C SER A 131 20.88 0.66 5.82
N THR A 132 19.69 1.29 5.89
CA THR A 132 19.47 2.38 6.85
C THR A 132 18.02 2.63 7.26
N TYR A 133 17.04 1.98 6.64
CA TYR A 133 15.60 2.25 6.87
C TYR A 133 14.76 0.99 6.71
N TYR A 134 15.07 -0.07 7.47
CA TYR A 134 14.21 -1.25 7.52
C TYR A 134 13.20 -1.13 8.66
N VAL A 135 11.99 -1.62 8.41
CA VAL A 135 10.90 -1.70 9.38
C VAL A 135 11.27 -2.66 10.51
N LYS A 136 10.90 -2.38 11.76
CA LYS A 136 11.17 -3.29 12.87
C LYS A 136 10.35 -4.58 12.77
N PRO A 137 10.93 -5.76 13.08
CA PRO A 137 10.27 -7.05 12.88
C PRO A 137 8.95 -7.19 13.66
N GLU A 138 8.82 -6.49 14.78
CA GLU A 138 7.57 -6.44 15.55
C GLU A 138 6.41 -5.82 14.76
N ALA A 139 6.69 -4.87 13.87
CA ALA A 139 5.67 -4.21 13.04
C ALA A 139 5.23 -5.09 11.86
N VAL A 140 5.97 -6.14 11.51
CA VAL A 140 5.58 -7.08 10.44
C VAL A 140 5.13 -8.44 10.99
N ASP A 141 4.93 -8.57 12.31
CA ASP A 141 4.34 -9.77 12.89
C ASP A 141 2.85 -9.84 12.52
N PRO A 142 2.41 -10.84 11.73
CA PRO A 142 1.03 -10.89 11.24
C PRO A 142 0.02 -11.08 12.37
N ASP A 143 0.39 -11.73 13.48
CA ASP A 143 -0.51 -11.88 14.63
C ASP A 143 -0.71 -10.52 15.33
N PHE A 144 0.34 -9.71 15.42
CA PHE A 144 0.25 -8.37 16.00
C PHE A 144 -0.54 -7.42 15.10
N ILE A 145 -0.36 -7.49 13.77
CA ILE A 145 -1.19 -6.72 12.82
C ILE A 145 -2.67 -7.11 12.97
N THR A 146 -2.97 -8.41 13.12
CA THR A 146 -4.33 -8.89 13.39
C THR A 146 -4.88 -8.35 14.70
N GLU A 147 -4.11 -8.46 15.78
CA GLU A 147 -4.47 -7.93 17.10
C GLU A 147 -4.80 -6.43 17.02
N MET A 148 -3.99 -5.63 16.34
CA MET A 148 -4.19 -4.20 16.19
C MET A 148 -5.41 -3.86 15.34
N CYS A 149 -5.62 -4.55 14.22
CA CYS A 149 -6.82 -4.39 13.41
C CYS A 149 -8.11 -4.70 14.20
N GLU A 150 -8.09 -5.76 15.01
CA GLU A 150 -9.23 -6.18 15.81
C GLU A 150 -9.49 -5.24 17.00
N LYS A 151 -8.43 -4.88 17.75
CA LYS A 151 -8.51 -3.99 18.90
C LYS A 151 -9.05 -2.62 18.52
N HIS A 152 -8.59 -2.07 17.39
CA HIS A 152 -8.93 -0.72 16.95
C HIS A 152 -10.10 -0.66 15.98
N ASP A 153 -10.66 -1.81 15.59
CA ASP A 153 -11.69 -1.91 14.55
C ASP A 153 -11.32 -1.14 13.25
N VAL A 154 -10.09 -1.34 12.77
CA VAL A 154 -9.60 -0.76 11.51
C VAL A 154 -9.54 -1.82 10.41
N GLY A 155 -9.54 -1.35 9.15
CA GLY A 155 -9.34 -2.21 8.00
C GLY A 155 -7.86 -2.52 7.74
N LEU A 156 -7.62 -3.50 6.87
CA LEU A 156 -6.29 -3.82 6.35
C LEU A 156 -6.21 -3.48 4.86
N LEU A 157 -5.12 -2.83 4.48
CA LEU A 157 -4.60 -2.88 3.13
C LEU A 157 -3.57 -4.01 3.08
N LEU A 158 -3.86 -5.05 2.31
CA LEU A 158 -2.93 -6.14 2.09
C LEU A 158 -2.00 -5.78 0.93
N ASP A 159 -0.75 -5.41 1.20
CA ASP A 159 0.26 -5.40 0.14
C ASP A 159 0.90 -6.78 0.03
N THR A 160 0.80 -7.36 -1.17
CA THR A 160 1.26 -8.74 -1.43
C THR A 160 2.76 -8.85 -1.70
N ALA A 161 3.40 -7.79 -2.19
CA ALA A 161 4.84 -7.73 -2.33
C ALA A 161 5.50 -7.63 -0.95
N HIS A 162 5.02 -6.73 -0.11
CA HIS A 162 5.40 -6.58 1.29
C HIS A 162 5.22 -7.88 2.08
N ALA A 163 4.07 -8.54 1.94
CA ALA A 163 3.83 -9.83 2.59
C ALA A 163 4.83 -10.90 2.12
N SER A 164 5.15 -10.93 0.83
CA SER A 164 6.11 -11.89 0.25
C SER A 164 7.53 -11.64 0.75
N VAL A 165 7.97 -10.37 0.79
CA VAL A 165 9.29 -9.96 1.27
C VAL A 165 9.43 -10.25 2.77
N SER A 166 8.44 -9.85 3.58
CA SER A 166 8.41 -10.13 5.02
C SER A 166 8.43 -11.62 5.30
N ALA A 167 7.59 -12.42 4.64
CA ALA A 167 7.58 -13.87 4.80
C ALA A 167 8.95 -14.50 4.45
N TYR A 168 9.57 -14.07 3.36
CA TYR A 168 10.89 -14.53 2.95
C TYR A 168 11.95 -14.29 4.04
N HIS A 169 12.05 -13.07 4.57
CA HIS A 169 13.08 -12.71 5.57
C HIS A 169 12.77 -13.24 6.97
N LEU A 170 11.50 -13.45 7.30
CA LEU A 170 11.07 -14.14 8.52
C LEU A 170 11.16 -15.67 8.40
N LYS A 171 11.59 -16.21 7.24
CA LYS A 171 11.69 -17.65 6.95
C LYS A 171 10.36 -18.38 7.14
N MET A 172 9.28 -17.74 6.69
CA MET A 172 7.91 -18.24 6.74
C MET A 172 7.39 -18.47 5.31
N ASP A 173 6.50 -19.46 5.15
CA ASP A 173 5.73 -19.56 3.91
C ASP A 173 4.80 -18.35 3.76
N VAL A 174 4.71 -17.80 2.54
CA VAL A 174 3.91 -16.59 2.28
C VAL A 174 2.41 -16.83 2.51
N HIS A 175 1.90 -18.02 2.23
CA HIS A 175 0.50 -18.31 2.52
C HIS A 175 0.27 -18.44 4.03
N ASP A 176 1.22 -18.97 4.79
CA ASP A 176 1.14 -19.01 6.26
C ASP A 176 1.18 -17.61 6.88
N TYR A 177 2.06 -16.73 6.38
CA TYR A 177 2.10 -15.33 6.79
C TYR A 177 0.76 -14.65 6.55
N ILE A 178 0.23 -14.75 5.33
CA ILE A 178 -1.02 -14.10 4.94
C ILE A 178 -2.24 -14.71 5.68
N ARG A 179 -2.25 -16.02 5.95
CA ARG A 179 -3.34 -16.66 6.74
C ARG A 179 -3.46 -16.09 8.15
N ARG A 180 -2.36 -15.59 8.71
CA ARG A 180 -2.30 -14.99 10.06
C ARG A 180 -2.69 -13.51 10.07
N LEU A 181 -2.75 -12.86 8.92
CA LEU A 181 -3.30 -11.50 8.78
C LEU A 181 -4.83 -11.50 8.88
N PRO A 182 -5.46 -10.34 9.19
CA PRO A 182 -6.91 -10.26 9.41
C PRO A 182 -7.69 -10.23 8.08
N LEU A 183 -7.71 -11.34 7.33
CA LEU A 183 -8.25 -11.42 5.97
C LEU A 183 -9.72 -10.98 5.82
N LYS A 184 -10.52 -11.07 6.89
CA LYS A 184 -11.91 -10.56 6.92
C LYS A 184 -12.02 -9.04 6.95
N ARG A 185 -10.93 -8.36 7.34
CA ARG A 185 -10.81 -6.90 7.45
C ARG A 185 -10.10 -6.28 6.25
N VAL A 186 -9.66 -7.07 5.27
CA VAL A 186 -9.03 -6.59 4.04
C VAL A 186 -10.03 -5.72 3.26
N LYS A 187 -9.71 -4.43 3.14
CA LYS A 187 -10.47 -3.43 2.38
C LYS A 187 -9.86 -3.18 1.02
N GLU A 188 -8.54 -3.19 0.97
CA GLU A 188 -7.78 -2.96 -0.24
C GLU A 188 -6.66 -4.01 -0.37
N ILE A 189 -6.28 -4.35 -1.59
CA ILE A 189 -5.10 -5.16 -1.88
C ILE A 189 -4.22 -4.44 -2.88
N HIS A 190 -2.92 -4.34 -2.59
CA HIS A 190 -1.90 -3.90 -3.54
C HIS A 190 -1.18 -5.10 -4.15
N PHE A 191 -1.00 -5.02 -5.46
CA PHE A 191 -0.29 -6.02 -6.25
C PHE A 191 0.84 -5.36 -7.02
N VAL A 192 2.03 -5.88 -6.80
CA VAL A 192 3.19 -5.60 -7.61
C VAL A 192 4.21 -6.74 -7.51
N GLY A 193 5.09 -6.86 -8.49
CA GLY A 193 6.12 -7.89 -8.49
C GLY A 193 7.29 -7.55 -7.56
N THR A 194 7.88 -8.61 -7.01
CA THR A 194 9.10 -8.56 -6.21
C THR A 194 10.32 -9.02 -7.01
N GLN A 195 11.53 -8.69 -6.54
CA GLN A 195 12.77 -9.11 -7.16
C GLN A 195 13.67 -9.86 -6.16
N LEU A 196 14.27 -10.97 -6.58
CA LEU A 196 15.29 -11.68 -5.80
C LEU A 196 16.67 -11.14 -6.19
N THR A 197 17.45 -10.68 -5.22
CA THR A 197 18.84 -10.23 -5.42
C THR A 197 19.82 -11.09 -4.61
N GLU A 198 21.09 -11.10 -5.02
CA GLU A 198 22.14 -11.87 -4.35
C GLU A 198 22.49 -11.29 -2.97
N ASP A 199 22.42 -9.97 -2.82
CA ASP A 199 22.88 -9.23 -1.64
C ASP A 199 21.79 -9.02 -0.58
N LYS A 200 20.54 -8.80 -1.00
CA LYS A 200 19.42 -8.43 -0.13
C LYS A 200 18.31 -9.47 -0.10
N GLY A 201 18.43 -10.57 -0.85
CA GLY A 201 17.36 -11.55 -0.98
C GLY A 201 16.15 -10.97 -1.69
N LEU A 202 14.94 -11.35 -1.25
CA LEU A 202 13.71 -10.82 -1.85
C LEU A 202 13.51 -9.36 -1.42
N ILE A 203 13.24 -8.49 -2.39
CA ILE A 203 13.00 -7.05 -2.20
C ILE A 203 11.77 -6.61 -2.96
N ASP A 204 11.10 -5.59 -2.44
CA ASP A 204 10.07 -4.90 -3.19
C ASP A 204 10.71 -3.86 -4.11
N MET A 205 10.57 -4.11 -5.41
CA MET A 205 11.09 -3.24 -6.48
C MET A 205 9.98 -2.75 -7.39
N HIS A 206 8.73 -3.06 -7.04
CA HIS A 206 7.56 -2.79 -7.84
C HIS A 206 7.77 -3.18 -9.33
N THR A 207 8.20 -4.42 -9.57
CA THR A 207 8.42 -4.95 -10.93
C THR A 207 7.11 -5.47 -11.54
N PRO A 208 7.05 -5.84 -12.83
CA PRO A 208 5.89 -6.54 -13.36
C PRO A 208 5.60 -7.83 -12.58
N LEU A 209 4.32 -8.15 -12.43
CA LEU A 209 3.84 -9.38 -11.81
C LEU A 209 4.35 -10.61 -12.56
N THR A 210 4.80 -11.60 -11.80
CA THR A 210 5.24 -12.92 -12.25
C THR A 210 4.10 -13.94 -12.14
N PRO A 211 4.22 -15.14 -12.74
CA PRO A 211 3.23 -16.21 -12.56
C PRO A 211 2.95 -16.53 -11.08
N ARG A 212 3.96 -16.45 -10.20
CA ARG A 212 3.81 -16.70 -8.77
C ARG A 212 2.90 -15.68 -8.10
N ASP A 213 2.97 -14.41 -8.51
CA ASP A 213 2.13 -13.35 -7.96
C ASP A 213 0.66 -13.55 -8.38
N TYR A 214 0.43 -14.02 -9.61
CA TYR A 214 -0.91 -14.43 -10.06
C TYR A 214 -1.44 -15.68 -9.36
N ASP A 215 -0.59 -16.66 -9.03
CA ASP A 215 -1.01 -17.83 -8.25
C ASP A 215 -1.43 -17.42 -6.84
N LEU A 216 -0.69 -16.49 -6.22
CA LEU A 216 -1.06 -15.91 -4.93
C LEU A 216 -2.40 -15.16 -5.02
N LEU A 217 -2.63 -14.45 -6.13
CA LEU A 217 -3.88 -13.77 -6.42
C LEU A 217 -5.08 -14.71 -6.53
N ASP A 218 -4.91 -15.79 -7.29
CA ASP A 218 -5.92 -16.83 -7.48
C ASP A 218 -6.25 -17.57 -6.19
N TRP A 219 -5.31 -17.65 -5.26
CA TRP A 219 -5.55 -18.15 -3.91
C TRP A 219 -6.28 -17.12 -3.03
N LEU A 220 -5.86 -15.85 -3.05
CA LEU A 220 -6.39 -14.76 -2.22
C LEU A 220 -7.86 -14.45 -2.49
N ARG A 221 -8.30 -14.50 -3.75
CA ARG A 221 -9.71 -14.21 -4.13
C ARG A 221 -10.75 -15.09 -3.41
N TYR A 222 -10.35 -16.25 -2.89
CA TYR A 222 -11.21 -17.15 -2.12
C TYR A 222 -11.10 -16.96 -0.60
N LYS A 223 -10.23 -16.06 -0.14
CA LYS A 223 -9.91 -15.85 1.29
C LYS A 223 -10.38 -14.51 1.82
N CYS A 224 -10.37 -13.47 0.99
CA CYS A 224 -10.89 -12.15 1.33
C CYS A 224 -11.77 -11.59 0.21
N LYS A 225 -12.52 -10.54 0.51
CA LYS A 225 -13.39 -9.82 -0.43
C LYS A 225 -13.07 -8.33 -0.39
N PRO A 226 -11.95 -7.90 -1.00
CA PRO A 226 -11.57 -6.51 -0.97
C PRO A 226 -12.58 -5.65 -1.73
N GLU A 227 -12.72 -4.41 -1.28
CA GLU A 227 -13.51 -3.39 -1.97
C GLU A 227 -12.73 -2.86 -3.18
N ILE A 228 -11.41 -2.72 -3.03
CA ILE A 228 -10.48 -2.22 -4.05
C ILE A 228 -9.29 -3.17 -4.23
N VAL A 229 -8.87 -3.39 -5.46
CA VAL A 229 -7.61 -4.06 -5.80
C VAL A 229 -6.81 -3.10 -6.66
N THR A 230 -5.57 -2.79 -6.29
CA THR A 230 -4.75 -1.80 -7.00
C THR A 230 -3.48 -2.44 -7.57
N LEU A 231 -3.24 -2.23 -8.87
CA LEU A 231 -1.94 -2.51 -9.48
C LEU A 231 -0.96 -1.39 -9.14
N GLU A 232 0.09 -1.72 -8.43
CA GLU A 232 1.09 -0.78 -7.89
C GLU A 232 2.28 -0.56 -8.82
N TYR A 233 1.99 -0.43 -10.11
CA TYR A 233 2.98 -0.36 -11.17
C TYR A 233 2.76 0.88 -12.03
N GLY A 234 3.86 1.60 -12.31
CA GLY A 234 3.84 2.93 -12.92
C GLY A 234 4.12 4.04 -11.91
N TRP A 235 4.70 5.12 -12.42
CA TRP A 235 5.02 6.32 -11.64
C TRP A 235 4.97 7.58 -12.52
N PRO A 236 4.63 8.75 -11.97
CA PRO A 236 4.75 10.03 -12.67
C PRO A 236 6.20 10.45 -12.95
N GLY A 237 6.45 10.98 -14.15
CA GLY A 237 7.72 11.64 -14.49
C GLY A 237 8.86 10.69 -14.82
N SER A 238 10.10 11.18 -14.73
CA SER A 238 11.30 10.41 -15.11
C SER A 238 11.72 9.38 -14.07
N ASP A 239 11.35 9.60 -12.81
CA ASP A 239 11.66 8.68 -11.72
C ASP A 239 10.92 7.37 -11.97
N PHE A 240 11.64 6.25 -11.94
CA PHE A 240 11.10 4.91 -12.25
C PHE A 240 10.52 4.73 -13.66
N SER A 241 10.71 5.68 -14.58
CA SER A 241 10.37 5.50 -16.00
C SER A 241 11.04 4.27 -16.63
N TRP A 242 12.28 3.96 -16.21
CA TRP A 242 13.04 2.79 -16.66
C TRP A 242 12.34 1.45 -16.36
N ARG A 243 11.46 1.41 -15.36
CA ARG A 243 10.67 0.21 -15.01
C ARG A 243 9.21 0.32 -15.40
N THR A 244 8.72 1.43 -15.94
CA THR A 244 7.30 1.60 -16.31
C THR A 244 7.07 1.18 -17.76
N SER A 245 6.05 0.36 -18.02
CA SER A 245 5.74 -0.15 -19.35
C SER A 245 4.24 -0.13 -19.62
N LYS A 246 3.83 0.56 -20.69
CA LYS A 246 2.44 0.59 -21.16
C LYS A 246 1.89 -0.82 -21.40
N GLU A 247 2.67 -1.68 -22.04
CA GLU A 247 2.22 -3.03 -22.37
C GLU A 247 2.09 -3.93 -21.14
N GLU A 248 2.99 -3.78 -20.16
CA GLU A 248 2.87 -4.52 -18.90
C GLU A 248 1.70 -4.00 -18.05
N ILE A 249 1.45 -2.68 -17.99
CA ILE A 249 0.24 -2.15 -17.33
C ILE A 249 -1.01 -2.77 -17.95
N LYS A 250 -1.13 -2.74 -19.29
CA LYS A 250 -2.28 -3.29 -20.00
C LYS A 250 -2.49 -4.78 -19.70
N LYS A 251 -1.45 -5.58 -19.87
CA LYS A 251 -1.49 -7.02 -19.65
C LYS A 251 -1.86 -7.36 -18.22
N GLN A 252 -1.25 -6.71 -17.23
CA GLN A 252 -1.50 -6.97 -15.81
C GLN A 252 -2.93 -6.59 -15.40
N LEU A 253 -3.44 -5.43 -15.83
CA LEU A 253 -4.81 -5.02 -15.54
C LEU A 253 -5.86 -5.98 -16.10
N ILE A 254 -5.67 -6.45 -17.34
CA ILE A 254 -6.55 -7.46 -17.95
C ILE A 254 -6.52 -8.76 -17.14
N GLU A 255 -5.33 -9.22 -16.76
CA GLU A 255 -5.18 -10.47 -16.00
C GLU A 255 -5.73 -10.38 -14.57
N ILE A 256 -5.60 -9.23 -13.90
CA ILE A 256 -6.21 -9.00 -12.57
C ILE A 256 -7.73 -8.99 -12.70
N ARG A 257 -8.29 -8.25 -13.67
CA ARG A 257 -9.74 -8.19 -13.88
C ARG A 257 -10.35 -9.55 -14.23
N ARG A 258 -9.62 -10.42 -14.93
CA ARG A 258 -10.08 -11.78 -15.24
C ARG A 258 -10.21 -12.68 -14.00
N ARG A 259 -9.48 -12.36 -12.92
CA ARG A 259 -9.40 -13.22 -11.72
C ARG A 259 -10.38 -12.83 -10.62
N PHE A 260 -10.79 -11.58 -10.55
CA PHE A 260 -11.74 -11.03 -9.57
C PHE A 260 -13.03 -10.52 -10.23
#